data_AF-A0AAJ1UAZ9-F1
#
_entry.id   AF-A0AAJ1UAZ9-F1
#
_cell.length_a   1.000
_cell.length_b   1.000
_cell.length_c   1.000
_cell.angle_alpha   90.00
_cell.angle_beta   90.00
_cell.angle_gamma   90.00
#
_symmetry.space_group_name_H-M   'P 1'
#
loop_
_entity.id
_entity.type
_entity.pdbx_description
1 polymer ?
#
loop_
_entity_poly.entity_id
_entity_poly.type
_entity_poly.pdbx_seq_one_letter_code
_entity_poly.pdbx_strand_id
1 'polypeptide(L)'
;MTARWRLISGAALLALAPLPLWAETNFTALSSAERAIFRAEIRAVLMDNPELAIPDRPASVQDAPLYEDDIASDLKLIAENRAALFSPSLPGFGPDDAPQTLALFIGPDCPTCDAAEAELRDLAARHDVRVSLIDVTDHADLARRMTAEELPFYVLPKMMLRGHMPAPVLERYLSQGTGQ
;
A
#
# COMPACT_ATOMS: atom_id res chain seq x y z
N MET A 1 10.27 -15.78 95.71
CA MET A 1 11.50 -15.98 94.92
C MET A 1 11.22 -17.02 93.84
N THR A 2 11.49 -16.65 92.57
CA THR A 2 11.67 -17.49 91.35
C THR A 2 10.59 -18.52 91.00
N ALA A 3 10.10 -18.71 89.77
CA ALA A 3 10.29 -18.16 88.43
C ALA A 3 9.19 -18.79 87.57
N ARG A 4 8.59 -18.11 86.59
CA ARG A 4 7.92 -18.78 85.46
C ARG A 4 8.07 -17.95 84.18
N TRP A 5 8.96 -18.43 83.32
CA TRP A 5 9.11 -18.05 81.92
C TRP A 5 7.77 -18.12 81.19
N ARG A 6 7.48 -17.09 80.39
CA ARG A 6 6.55 -17.21 79.26
C ARG A 6 7.30 -16.78 78.00
N LEU A 7 7.69 -17.78 77.22
CA LEU A 7 8.12 -17.64 75.84
C LEU A 7 6.94 -17.09 75.04
N ILE A 8 7.11 -15.93 74.41
CA ILE A 8 6.16 -15.38 73.44
C ILE A 8 6.73 -15.73 72.06
N SER A 9 6.19 -16.77 71.44
CA SER A 9 6.48 -17.12 70.05
C SER A 9 5.83 -16.09 69.12
N GLY A 10 6.63 -15.20 68.54
CA GLY A 10 6.20 -14.33 67.46
C GLY A 10 6.23 -15.08 66.14
N ALA A 11 5.06 -15.45 65.61
CA ALA A 11 4.92 -15.93 64.25
C ALA A 11 4.85 -14.71 63.31
N ALA A 12 5.96 -14.40 62.65
CA ALA A 12 6.01 -13.42 61.57
C ALA A 12 5.41 -14.04 60.29
N LEU A 13 4.16 -13.70 59.98
CA LEU A 13 3.56 -13.96 58.66
C LEU A 13 4.17 -12.99 57.65
N LEU A 14 5.09 -13.47 56.80
CA LEU A 14 5.48 -12.79 55.56
C LEU A 14 4.33 -12.88 54.57
N ALA A 15 3.63 -11.77 54.34
CA ALA A 15 2.70 -11.61 53.23
C ALA A 15 3.50 -11.49 51.91
N LEU A 16 3.51 -12.57 51.13
CA LEU A 16 4.08 -12.58 49.77
C LEU A 16 3.07 -11.88 48.83
N ALA A 17 3.30 -10.60 48.53
CA ALA A 17 2.53 -9.91 47.48
C ALA A 17 3.07 -10.34 46.10
N PRO A 18 2.24 -10.86 45.18
CA PRO A 18 2.69 -11.16 43.83
C PRO A 18 2.90 -9.83 43.07
N LEU A 19 4.15 -9.53 42.75
CA LEU A 19 4.48 -8.45 41.81
C LEU A 19 4.11 -8.92 40.40
N PRO A 20 3.36 -8.13 39.60
CA PRO A 20 3.14 -8.46 38.20
C PRO A 20 4.49 -8.36 37.48
N LEU A 21 5.01 -9.49 37.04
CA LEU A 21 6.09 -9.56 36.06
C LEU A 21 5.51 -9.12 34.72
N TRP A 22 5.95 -7.98 34.22
CA TRP A 22 5.67 -7.54 32.85
C TRP A 22 6.51 -8.41 31.93
N ALA A 23 5.96 -9.56 31.54
CA ALA A 23 6.52 -10.32 30.43
C ALA A 23 6.24 -9.53 29.15
N GLU A 24 7.26 -9.28 28.33
CA GLU A 24 7.06 -8.90 26.93
C GLU A 24 6.15 -9.95 26.29
N THR A 25 4.95 -9.55 25.91
CA THR A 25 4.00 -10.46 25.27
C THR A 25 4.57 -10.87 23.91
N ASN A 26 4.97 -12.13 23.78
CA ASN A 26 5.41 -12.67 22.50
C ASN A 26 4.20 -12.94 21.61
N PHE A 27 3.95 -12.05 20.65
CA PHE A 27 2.83 -12.16 19.71
C PHE A 27 2.86 -13.42 18.82
N THR A 28 4.01 -14.08 18.69
CA THR A 28 4.14 -15.35 17.95
C THR A 28 3.81 -16.58 18.81
N ALA A 29 3.72 -16.42 20.14
CA ALA A 29 3.56 -17.53 21.09
C ALA A 29 2.61 -17.17 22.25
N LEU A 30 1.40 -16.68 21.93
CA LEU A 30 0.39 -16.31 22.93
C LEU A 30 -0.18 -17.54 23.65
N SER A 31 -0.21 -17.50 24.99
CA SER A 31 -1.00 -18.40 25.82
C SER A 31 -2.50 -18.29 25.53
N SER A 32 -3.30 -19.22 26.04
CA SER A 32 -4.76 -19.18 25.88
C SER A 32 -5.38 -17.93 26.50
N ALA A 33 -4.86 -17.49 27.66
CA ALA A 33 -5.33 -16.29 28.36
C ALA A 33 -4.98 -15.00 27.59
N GLU A 34 -3.72 -14.86 27.15
CA GLU A 34 -3.28 -13.69 26.37
C GLU A 34 -4.03 -13.60 25.04
N ARG A 35 -4.27 -14.74 24.38
CA ARG A 35 -5.03 -14.79 23.14
C ARG A 35 -6.49 -14.38 23.33
N ALA A 36 -7.09 -14.72 24.47
CA ALA A 36 -8.46 -14.31 24.78
C ALA A 36 -8.56 -12.79 24.99
N ILE A 37 -7.62 -12.21 25.73
CA ILE A 37 -7.53 -10.76 25.96
C ILE A 37 -7.29 -10.03 24.63
N PHE A 38 -6.30 -10.47 23.84
CA PHE A 38 -5.99 -9.85 22.55
C PHE A 38 -7.17 -9.87 21.57
N ARG A 39 -7.93 -10.98 21.50
CA ARG A 39 -9.15 -11.05 20.68
C ARG A 39 -10.26 -10.13 21.16
N ALA A 40 -10.34 -9.88 22.47
CA ALA A 40 -11.30 -8.94 23.03
C ALA A 40 -10.95 -7.50 22.62
N GLU A 41 -9.67 -7.12 22.71
CA GLU A 41 -9.18 -5.80 22.29
C GLU A 41 -9.34 -5.58 20.78
N ILE A 42 -8.98 -6.57 19.93
CA ILE A 42 -9.23 -6.48 18.48
C ILE A 42 -10.72 -6.30 18.19
N ARG A 43 -11.60 -7.05 18.87
CA ARG A 43 -13.04 -6.89 18.68
C ARG A 43 -13.51 -5.49 19.07
N ALA A 44 -13.01 -4.96 20.19
CA ALA A 44 -13.35 -3.60 20.62
C ALA A 44 -12.90 -2.59 19.56
N VAL A 45 -11.65 -2.66 19.11
CA VAL A 45 -11.11 -1.80 18.04
C VAL A 45 -11.94 -1.91 16.76
N LEU A 46 -12.29 -3.12 16.31
CA LEU A 46 -13.12 -3.30 15.10
C LEU A 46 -14.57 -2.81 15.26
N MET A 47 -15.11 -2.81 16.48
CA MET A 47 -16.45 -2.27 16.77
C MET A 47 -16.44 -0.74 16.83
N ASP A 48 -15.36 -0.17 17.37
CA ASP A 48 -15.14 1.28 17.43
C ASP A 48 -14.74 1.86 16.06
N ASN A 49 -14.15 1.04 15.19
CA ASN A 49 -13.66 1.38 13.85
C ASN A 49 -14.28 0.43 12.81
N PRO A 50 -15.61 0.48 12.60
CA PRO A 50 -16.32 -0.45 11.71
C PRO A 50 -15.82 -0.42 10.25
N GLU A 51 -15.19 0.67 9.85
CA GLU A 51 -14.50 0.81 8.56
C GLU A 51 -13.36 -0.21 8.39
N LEU A 52 -12.68 -0.64 9.46
CA LEU A 52 -11.62 -1.66 9.37
C LEU A 52 -12.17 -3.07 9.11
N ALA A 53 -13.45 -3.30 9.39
CA ALA A 53 -14.08 -4.61 9.34
C ALA A 53 -14.68 -4.96 7.97
N ILE A 54 -14.53 -4.10 6.94
CA ILE A 54 -15.09 -4.34 5.60
C ILE A 54 -14.27 -5.41 4.86
N PRO A 55 -14.79 -6.63 4.70
CA PRO A 55 -14.18 -7.59 3.80
C PRO A 55 -14.40 -7.08 2.38
N ASP A 56 -13.35 -7.06 1.56
CA ASP A 56 -13.37 -6.66 0.13
C ASP A 56 -13.21 -5.16 -0.18
N ARG A 57 -12.74 -4.33 0.75
CA ARG A 57 -12.23 -3.00 0.37
C ARG A 57 -10.94 -3.17 -0.44
N PRO A 58 -10.85 -2.72 -1.71
CA PRO A 58 -9.58 -2.67 -2.41
C PRO A 58 -8.64 -1.74 -1.63
N ALA A 59 -7.35 -2.09 -1.54
CA ALA A 59 -6.33 -1.29 -0.86
C ALA A 59 -6.25 0.18 -1.34
N SER A 60 -6.91 0.51 -2.45
CA SER A 60 -6.94 1.82 -3.09
C SER A 60 -8.11 2.74 -2.70
N VAL A 61 -9.11 2.29 -1.93
CA VAL A 61 -10.17 3.19 -1.43
C VAL A 61 -10.01 3.35 0.07
N GLN A 62 -8.94 4.03 0.47
CA GLN A 62 -8.69 4.40 1.85
C GLN A 62 -9.44 5.69 2.17
N ASP A 63 -10.15 5.70 3.29
CA ASP A 63 -10.86 6.87 3.80
C ASP A 63 -9.85 8.01 4.02
N ALA A 64 -10.09 9.12 3.31
CA ALA A 64 -9.37 10.38 3.27
C ALA A 64 -9.13 10.97 4.68
N PRO A 65 -7.90 10.85 5.24
CA PRO A 65 -7.01 12.01 5.33
C PRO A 65 -5.49 11.71 5.27
N LEU A 66 -5.04 10.45 5.31
CA LEU A 66 -3.61 10.12 5.48
C LEU A 66 -2.78 10.33 4.22
N TYR A 67 -3.40 10.29 3.04
CA TYR A 67 -2.73 10.32 1.74
C TYR A 67 -3.23 11.45 0.83
N GLU A 68 -4.05 12.38 1.32
CA GLU A 68 -4.61 13.46 0.49
C GLU A 68 -3.50 14.35 -0.09
N ASP A 69 -2.50 14.69 0.73
CA ASP A 69 -1.36 15.50 0.30
C ASP A 69 -0.51 14.78 -0.76
N ASP A 70 -0.29 13.48 -0.56
CA ASP A 70 0.47 12.64 -1.51
C ASP A 70 -0.28 12.51 -2.84
N ILE A 71 -1.60 12.25 -2.80
CA ILE A 71 -2.45 12.18 -3.99
C ILE A 71 -2.44 13.53 -4.71
N ALA A 72 -2.60 14.64 -3.99
CA ALA A 72 -2.58 15.97 -4.57
C ALA A 72 -1.22 16.30 -5.22
N SER A 73 -0.12 15.89 -4.58
CA SER A 73 1.23 16.02 -5.12
C SER A 73 1.40 15.23 -6.42
N ASP A 74 0.98 13.95 -6.44
CA ASP A 74 1.06 13.10 -7.62
C ASP A 74 0.22 13.65 -8.79
N LEU A 75 -1.02 14.06 -8.51
CA LEU A 75 -1.90 14.65 -9.51
C LEU A 75 -1.32 15.94 -10.10
N LYS A 76 -0.70 16.78 -9.26
CA LYS A 76 0.00 17.98 -9.72
C LYS A 76 1.17 17.61 -10.64
N LEU A 77 1.97 16.63 -10.25
CA LEU A 77 3.12 16.18 -11.04
C LEU A 77 2.70 15.63 -12.41
N ILE A 78 1.61 14.86 -12.46
CA ILE A 78 1.01 14.37 -13.72
C ILE A 78 0.55 15.54 -14.58
N ALA A 79 -0.19 16.50 -13.99
CA ALA A 79 -0.73 17.65 -14.71
C ALA A 79 0.38 18.52 -15.34
N GLU A 80 1.47 18.76 -14.60
CA GLU A 80 2.63 19.54 -15.08
C GLU A 80 3.38 18.85 -16.23
N ASN A 81 3.34 17.51 -16.29
CA ASN A 81 4.05 16.72 -17.31
C ASN A 81 3.11 16.08 -18.34
N ARG A 82 1.83 16.48 -18.39
CA ARG A 82 0.79 15.80 -19.18
C ARG A 82 1.15 15.62 -20.66
N ALA A 83 1.71 16.65 -21.29
CA ALA A 83 2.13 16.58 -22.69
C ALA A 83 3.29 15.62 -22.92
N ALA A 84 4.22 15.51 -21.97
CA ALA A 84 5.36 14.60 -22.04
C ALA A 84 4.99 13.15 -21.70
N LEU A 85 3.82 12.93 -21.08
CA LEU A 85 3.30 11.61 -20.72
C LEU A 85 2.32 11.06 -21.77
N PHE A 86 1.43 11.90 -22.30
CA PHE A 86 0.25 11.44 -23.03
C PHE A 86 0.07 12.06 -24.42
N SER A 87 1.09 12.73 -24.97
CA SER A 87 1.00 13.23 -26.35
C SER A 87 0.93 12.07 -27.35
N PRO A 88 0.00 12.08 -28.33
CA PRO A 88 -0.04 11.08 -29.41
C PRO A 88 1.23 11.06 -30.28
N SER A 89 2.04 12.12 -30.23
CA SER A 89 3.33 12.17 -30.92
C SER A 89 4.43 11.33 -30.26
N LEU A 90 4.21 10.85 -29.03
CA LEU A 90 5.17 10.00 -28.33
C LEU A 90 5.17 8.59 -28.94
N PRO A 91 6.33 7.89 -28.91
CA PRO A 91 6.38 6.47 -29.21
C PRO A 91 5.34 5.71 -28.37
N GLY A 92 4.63 4.76 -28.98
CA GLY A 92 3.51 4.13 -28.32
C GLY A 92 2.66 3.27 -29.25
N PHE A 93 1.50 2.86 -28.74
CA PHE A 93 0.54 2.02 -29.45
C PHE A 93 -0.90 2.31 -28.99
N GLY A 94 -1.86 1.88 -29.79
CA GLY A 94 -3.27 2.24 -29.65
C GLY A 94 -3.64 3.50 -30.46
N PRO A 95 -4.94 3.81 -30.59
CA PRO A 95 -5.43 4.94 -31.40
C PRO A 95 -4.91 6.28 -30.89
N ASP A 96 -4.57 7.20 -31.80
CA ASP A 96 -4.08 8.54 -31.44
C ASP A 96 -5.15 9.41 -30.75
N ASP A 97 -6.42 9.13 -31.03
CA ASP A 97 -7.61 9.83 -30.53
C ASP A 97 -8.34 9.06 -29.41
N ALA A 98 -7.72 8.01 -28.88
CA ALA A 98 -8.28 7.22 -27.79
C ALA A 98 -8.64 8.12 -26.59
N PRO A 99 -9.84 7.98 -26.01
CA PRO A 99 -10.29 8.77 -24.88
C PRO A 99 -9.52 8.44 -23.59
N GLN A 100 -8.89 7.25 -23.54
CA GLN A 100 -8.07 6.83 -22.41
C GLN A 100 -6.60 6.89 -22.76
N THR A 101 -5.77 7.36 -21.84
CA THR A 101 -4.31 7.43 -22.01
C THR A 101 -3.59 6.77 -20.84
N LEU A 102 -2.43 6.17 -21.14
CA LEU A 102 -1.54 5.55 -20.16
C LEU A 102 -0.09 5.73 -20.62
N ALA A 103 0.83 6.05 -19.73
CA ALA A 103 2.26 6.04 -20.01
C ALA A 103 2.92 4.87 -19.29
N LEU A 104 3.74 4.10 -20.01
CA LEU A 104 4.56 3.02 -19.47
C LEU A 104 6.03 3.45 -19.54
N PHE A 105 6.67 3.58 -18.40
CA PHE A 105 8.12 3.73 -18.30
C PHE A 105 8.80 2.37 -18.27
N ILE A 106 9.81 2.20 -19.11
CA ILE A 106 10.64 1.00 -19.24
C ILE A 106 12.13 1.36 -19.20
N GLY A 107 12.99 0.35 -19.05
CA GLY A 107 14.44 0.55 -19.02
C GLY A 107 15.22 -0.75 -19.05
N PRO A 108 16.56 -0.69 -19.14
CA PRO A 108 17.41 -1.85 -19.34
C PRO A 108 17.41 -2.83 -18.15
N ASP A 109 17.28 -2.31 -16.92
CA ASP A 109 17.30 -3.10 -15.68
C ASP A 109 15.88 -3.46 -15.21
N CYS A 110 15.04 -3.94 -16.13
CA CYS A 110 13.63 -4.24 -15.88
C CYS A 110 13.22 -5.60 -16.47
N PRO A 111 13.28 -6.69 -15.68
CA PRO A 111 13.01 -8.05 -16.20
C PRO A 111 11.55 -8.27 -16.59
N THR A 112 10.63 -7.44 -16.13
CA THR A 112 9.19 -7.55 -16.37
C THR A 112 8.65 -6.50 -17.34
N CYS A 113 9.49 -5.62 -17.89
CA CYS A 113 9.05 -4.56 -18.81
C CYS A 113 8.52 -5.13 -20.13
N ASP A 114 9.15 -6.17 -20.69
CA ASP A 114 8.68 -6.82 -21.91
C ASP A 114 7.28 -7.45 -21.72
N ALA A 115 7.05 -8.05 -20.55
CA ALA A 115 5.74 -8.61 -20.20
C ALA A 115 4.68 -7.50 -20.02
N ALA A 116 5.03 -6.43 -19.30
CA ALA A 116 4.16 -5.27 -19.11
C ALA A 116 3.74 -4.61 -20.43
N GLU A 117 4.68 -4.44 -21.37
CA GLU A 117 4.39 -3.90 -22.68
C GLU A 117 3.47 -4.84 -23.48
N ALA A 118 3.77 -6.14 -23.50
CA ALA A 118 2.96 -7.12 -24.21
C ALA A 118 1.51 -7.17 -23.68
N GLU A 119 1.32 -7.15 -22.36
CA GLU A 119 0.01 -7.10 -21.72
C GLU A 119 -0.75 -5.81 -22.06
N LEU A 120 -0.08 -4.66 -22.06
CA LEU A 120 -0.70 -3.38 -22.46
C LEU A 120 -1.06 -3.35 -23.95
N ARG A 121 -0.25 -3.97 -24.83
CA ARG A 121 -0.59 -4.09 -26.26
C ARG A 121 -1.86 -4.91 -26.47
N ASP A 122 -2.00 -6.01 -25.74
CA ASP A 122 -3.21 -6.82 -25.74
C ASP A 122 -4.42 -6.05 -25.19
N LEU A 123 -4.23 -5.25 -24.14
CA LEU A 123 -5.26 -4.35 -23.60
C LEU A 123 -5.68 -3.29 -24.62
N ALA A 124 -4.73 -2.60 -25.26
CA ALA A 124 -4.99 -1.58 -26.27
C ALA A 124 -5.64 -2.14 -27.55
N ALA A 125 -5.53 -3.45 -27.81
CA ALA A 125 -6.25 -4.11 -28.89
C ALA A 125 -7.74 -4.35 -28.57
N ARG A 126 -8.12 -4.36 -27.29
CA ARG A 126 -9.49 -4.60 -26.82
C ARG A 126 -10.22 -3.35 -26.31
N HIS A 127 -9.46 -2.32 -25.92
CA HIS A 127 -9.99 -1.10 -25.32
C HIS A 127 -9.46 0.13 -26.05
N ASP A 128 -10.23 1.21 -26.02
CA ASP A 128 -9.87 2.47 -26.66
C ASP A 128 -8.91 3.26 -25.76
N VAL A 129 -7.66 2.78 -25.70
CA VAL A 129 -6.59 3.35 -24.88
C VAL A 129 -5.34 3.60 -25.72
N ARG A 130 -4.77 4.80 -25.58
CA ARG A 130 -3.46 5.17 -26.09
C ARG A 130 -2.40 4.93 -25.03
N VAL A 131 -1.41 4.10 -25.34
CA VAL A 131 -0.25 3.87 -24.49
C VAL A 131 0.97 4.59 -25.05
N SER A 132 1.59 5.46 -24.27
CA SER A 132 2.93 6.01 -24.54
C SER A 132 3.98 5.08 -23.93
N LEU A 133 5.01 4.73 -24.69
CA LEU A 133 6.16 3.96 -24.22
C LEU A 133 7.35 4.90 -24.02
N ILE A 134 7.85 4.97 -22.79
CA ILE A 134 8.88 5.93 -22.38
C ILE A 134 10.09 5.16 -21.86
N ASP A 135 11.16 5.11 -22.64
CA ASP A 135 12.44 4.58 -22.16
C ASP A 135 13.13 5.60 -21.24
N VAL A 136 13.46 5.19 -20.02
CA VAL A 136 14.13 6.06 -19.02
C VAL A 136 15.52 6.51 -19.46
N THR A 137 16.18 5.77 -20.34
CA THR A 137 17.49 6.09 -20.91
C THR A 137 17.38 7.27 -21.86
N ASP A 138 16.33 7.29 -22.68
CA ASP A 138 16.05 8.36 -23.64
C ASP A 138 15.38 9.58 -22.98
N HIS A 139 14.66 9.35 -21.87
CA HIS A 139 13.85 10.36 -21.19
C HIS A 139 14.24 10.57 -19.72
N ALA A 140 15.54 10.55 -19.41
CA ALA A 140 16.07 10.61 -18.05
C ALA A 140 15.54 11.82 -17.24
N ASP A 141 15.35 12.98 -17.88
CA ASP A 141 14.80 14.17 -17.24
C ASP A 141 13.34 13.99 -16.80
N LEU A 142 12.53 13.34 -17.65
CA LEU A 142 11.14 13.05 -17.32
C LEU A 142 11.07 11.95 -16.25
N ALA A 143 11.86 10.88 -16.38
CA ALA A 143 11.92 9.80 -15.40
C ALA A 143 12.27 10.30 -13.99
N ARG A 144 13.26 11.20 -13.87
CA ARG A 144 13.62 11.84 -12.59
C ARG A 144 12.49 12.70 -12.02
N ARG A 145 11.83 13.52 -12.85
CA ARG A 145 10.70 14.34 -12.40
C ARG A 145 9.54 13.48 -11.91
N MET A 146 9.23 12.41 -12.64
CA MET A 146 8.16 11.48 -12.32
C MET A 146 8.53 10.51 -11.19
N THR A 147 9.75 10.57 -10.64
CA THR A 147 10.27 9.64 -9.64
C THR A 147 10.18 8.16 -10.09
N ALA A 148 10.38 7.89 -11.38
CA ALA A 148 10.27 6.58 -11.99
C ALA A 148 11.52 5.70 -11.73
N GLU A 149 11.80 5.44 -10.45
CA GLU A 149 12.99 4.69 -9.99
C GLU A 149 12.78 3.17 -10.03
N GLU A 150 11.54 2.71 -9.88
CA GLU A 150 11.17 1.29 -9.96
C GLU A 150 10.40 1.03 -11.24
N LEU A 151 10.87 0.09 -12.05
CA LEU A 151 10.30 -0.24 -13.35
C LEU A 151 9.71 -1.67 -13.36
N PRO A 152 8.64 -1.92 -14.13
CA PRO A 152 7.89 -0.97 -14.94
C PRO A 152 7.10 0.02 -14.08
N PHE A 153 6.93 1.23 -14.59
CA PHE A 153 6.18 2.29 -13.91
C PHE A 153 5.08 2.84 -14.82
N TYR A 154 3.85 2.85 -14.32
CA TYR A 154 2.66 3.21 -15.09
C TYR A 154 2.12 4.54 -14.57
N VAL A 155 1.79 5.42 -15.50
CA VAL A 155 1.13 6.70 -15.18
C VAL A 155 -0.18 6.78 -15.93
N LEU A 156 -1.27 6.95 -15.20
CA LEU A 156 -2.58 7.29 -15.71
C LEU A 156 -2.87 8.77 -15.36
N PRO A 157 -3.83 9.44 -16.03
CA PRO A 157 -4.20 10.81 -15.71
C PRO A 157 -4.50 11.10 -14.24
N LYS A 158 -4.93 10.09 -13.47
CA LYS A 158 -5.35 10.25 -12.06
C LYS A 158 -4.56 9.41 -11.05
N MET A 159 -3.52 8.68 -11.45
CA MET A 159 -2.68 7.92 -10.51
C MET A 159 -1.37 7.43 -11.14
N MET A 160 -0.45 7.01 -10.27
CA MET A 160 0.79 6.33 -10.63
C MET A 160 0.81 4.93 -10.01
N LEU A 161 1.36 3.94 -10.73
CA LEU A 161 1.49 2.56 -10.26
C LEU A 161 2.94 2.10 -10.46
N ARG A 162 3.53 1.50 -9.42
CA ARG A 162 4.93 1.03 -9.40
C ARG A 162 4.98 -0.48 -9.41
N GLY A 163 5.91 -1.03 -10.20
CA GLY A 163 6.08 -2.47 -10.37
C GLY A 163 5.06 -3.07 -11.33
N HIS A 164 5.30 -4.31 -11.74
CA HIS A 164 4.49 -5.00 -12.75
C HIS A 164 3.01 -5.11 -12.33
N MET A 165 2.13 -4.52 -13.14
CA MET A 165 0.67 -4.55 -12.92
C MET A 165 0.00 -5.55 -13.88
N PRO A 166 -0.70 -6.57 -13.36
CA PRO A 166 -1.44 -7.51 -14.21
C PRO A 166 -2.55 -6.81 -15.02
N ALA A 167 -2.74 -7.23 -16.28
CA ALA A 167 -3.76 -6.68 -17.17
C ALA A 167 -5.18 -6.51 -16.56
N PRO A 168 -5.75 -7.47 -15.79
CA PRO A 168 -7.08 -7.31 -15.22
C PRO A 168 -7.19 -6.14 -14.21
N VAL A 169 -6.09 -5.78 -13.55
CA VAL A 169 -6.03 -4.64 -12.64
C VAL A 169 -6.06 -3.33 -13.42
N LEU A 170 -5.30 -3.26 -14.51
CA LEU A 170 -5.27 -2.09 -15.40
C LEU A 170 -6.63 -1.87 -16.07
N GLU A 171 -7.27 -2.94 -16.56
CA GLU A 171 -8.62 -2.90 -17.11
C GLU A 171 -9.63 -2.32 -16.12
N ARG A 172 -9.55 -2.75 -14.85
CA ARG A 172 -10.39 -2.19 -13.78
C ARG A 172 -10.17 -0.70 -13.61
N TYR A 173 -8.93 -0.20 -13.54
CA TYR A 173 -8.69 1.25 -13.41
C TYR A 173 -9.16 2.05 -14.62
N LEU A 174 -8.97 1.53 -15.83
CA LEU A 174 -9.48 2.16 -17.04
C LEU A 174 -11.01 2.24 -17.02
N SER A 175 -11.71 1.17 -16.63
CA SER A 175 -13.18 1.18 -16.52
C SER A 175 -13.72 2.14 -15.45
N GLN A 176 -12.91 2.49 -14.45
CA GLN A 176 -13.24 3.50 -13.42
C GLN A 176 -12.98 4.95 -13.86
N GLY A 177 -12.51 5.17 -15.09
CA GLY A 177 -12.25 6.51 -15.63
C GLY A 177 -10.94 7.14 -15.15
N THR A 178 -10.03 6.33 -14.60
CA THR A 178 -8.68 6.76 -14.21
C THR A 178 -7.81 7.12 -15.41
N GLY A 179 -8.10 6.50 -16.56
CA GLY A 179 -7.45 6.75 -17.86
C GLY A 179 -7.84 8.05 -18.56
N GLN A 180 -8.78 8.81 -18.01
CA GLN A 180 -9.36 10.03 -18.61
C GLN A 180 -8.94 11.29 -17.85
#